data_AF-A0A3P6HQJ5-F1
#
_entry.id   AF-A0A3P6HQJ5-F1
#
_cell.length_a   1.000
_cell.length_b   1.000
_cell.length_c   1.000
_cell.angle_alpha   90.00
_cell.angle_beta   90.00
_cell.angle_gamma   90.00
#
_symmetry.space_group_name_H-M   'P 1'
#
loop_
_entity.id
_entity.type
_entity.pdbx_description
1 polymer ?
#
loop_
_entity_poly.entity_id
_entity_poly.type
_entity_poly.pdbx_seq_one_letter_code
_entity_poly.pdbx_strand_id
1 'polypeptide(L)'
;MDNSNLLHLNFDKYKEFLVDSPRNYSVILMLTALSHKRGCHQCQAASDEFNVIAVSYSLLKEHKNLFFAVADYDEDSKIFTDLNQNTVPVFIHFPPTGSPREADMFDVSRNGFNAEALAKWIFMKTDVNVIPQLSRVILLDTN
;
A
#
# COMPACT_ATOMS: atom_id res chain seq x y z
N MET A 1 -18.31 1.50 9.71
CA MET A 1 -17.00 0.85 9.85
C MET A 1 -16.62 0.46 8.45
N ASP A 2 -15.61 1.11 7.89
CA ASP A 2 -15.18 0.84 6.53
C ASP A 2 -14.63 -0.59 6.48
N ASN A 3 -15.16 -1.43 5.59
CA ASN A 3 -14.75 -2.84 5.41
C ASN A 3 -13.45 -2.94 4.59
N SER A 4 -12.74 -1.83 4.42
CA SER A 4 -11.46 -1.76 3.74
C SER A 4 -10.34 -2.40 4.57
N ASN A 5 -9.57 -3.30 3.96
CA ASN A 5 -8.32 -3.84 4.54
C ASN A 5 -7.17 -2.82 4.50
N LEU A 6 -7.45 -1.56 4.14
CA LEU A 6 -6.50 -0.48 3.98
C LEU A 6 -6.74 0.62 5.02
N LEU A 7 -5.67 1.04 5.69
CA LEU A 7 -5.67 2.18 6.59
C LEU A 7 -5.56 3.48 5.77
N HIS A 8 -6.63 4.26 5.71
CA HIS A 8 -6.60 5.60 5.11
C HIS A 8 -5.96 6.62 6.06
N LEU A 9 -4.87 7.25 5.58
CA LEU A 9 -4.04 8.15 6.36
C LEU A 9 -4.28 9.62 5.97
N ASN A 10 -4.59 10.43 6.97
CA ASN A 10 -4.26 11.86 6.98
C ASN A 10 -2.91 12.07 7.68
N PHE A 11 -2.41 13.30 7.74
CA PHE A 11 -1.09 13.57 8.30
C PHE A 11 -0.95 13.14 9.76
N ASP A 12 -1.99 13.33 10.59
CA ASP A 12 -1.96 12.94 12.00
C ASP A 12 -1.84 11.42 12.17
N LYS A 13 -2.65 10.63 11.44
CA LYS A 13 -2.56 9.16 11.45
C LYS A 13 -1.25 8.65 10.86
N TYR A 14 -0.73 9.33 9.83
CA TYR A 14 0.59 9.02 9.27
C TYR A 14 1.68 9.19 10.33
N LYS A 15 1.65 10.29 11.09
CA LYS A 15 2.59 10.50 12.19
C LYS A 15 2.44 9.40 13.25
N GLU A 16 1.24 9.19 13.75
CA GLU A 16 0.94 8.23 14.82
C GLU A 16 1.34 6.79 14.45
N PHE A 17 0.96 6.33 13.25
CA PHE A 17 1.12 4.92 12.87
C PHE A 17 2.39 4.62 12.07
N LEU A 18 2.99 5.60 11.37
CA LEU A 18 4.12 5.36 10.46
C LEU A 18 5.39 6.13 10.82
N VAL A 19 5.34 7.14 11.70
CA VAL A 19 6.54 7.90 12.07
C VAL A 19 6.90 7.76 13.55
N ASP A 20 5.91 7.85 14.42
CA ASP A 20 6.12 7.80 15.86
C ASP A 20 6.60 6.40 16.28
N SER A 21 7.33 6.37 17.39
CA SER A 21 8.00 5.19 17.91
C SER A 21 7.69 5.02 19.41
N PRO A 22 7.72 3.79 19.95
CA PRO A 22 8.11 2.52 19.31
C PRO A 22 7.00 1.89 18.46
N ARG A 23 7.39 1.10 17.45
CA ARG A 23 6.48 0.20 16.72
C ARG A 23 7.06 -1.21 16.68
N ASN A 24 6.17 -2.19 16.52
CA ASN A 24 6.51 -3.61 16.40
C ASN A 24 5.83 -4.25 15.18
N TYR A 25 5.51 -3.42 14.18
CA TYR A 25 4.81 -3.79 12.97
C TYR A 25 5.38 -3.08 11.74
N SER A 26 5.30 -3.75 10.60
CA SER A 26 5.59 -3.18 9.29
C SER A 26 4.32 -2.58 8.68
N VAL A 27 4.49 -1.53 7.88
CA VAL A 27 3.39 -0.98 7.06
C VAL A 27 3.83 -0.93 5.61
N ILE A 28 2.98 -1.39 4.70
CA ILE A 28 3.10 -1.10 3.27
C ILE A 28 2.21 0.09 2.97
N LEU A 29 2.79 1.22 2.62
CA LEU A 29 2.09 2.45 2.27
C LEU A 29 2.01 2.58 0.75
N MET A 30 0.83 2.85 0.23
CA MET A 30 0.63 3.37 -1.13
C MET A 30 0.32 4.87 -1.07
N LEU A 31 1.12 5.67 -1.76
CA LEU A 31 0.82 7.07 -2.05
C LEU A 31 0.11 7.15 -3.40
N THR A 32 -1.03 7.83 -3.44
CA THR A 32 -1.91 7.85 -4.62
C THR A 32 -2.58 9.22 -4.86
N ALA A 33 -3.30 9.35 -5.95
CA ALA A 33 -4.14 10.50 -6.26
C ALA A 33 -5.39 10.05 -7.05
N LEU A 34 -6.39 9.52 -6.34
CA LEU A 34 -7.58 8.89 -6.89
C LEU A 34 -8.72 9.87 -7.21
N SER A 35 -8.61 11.13 -6.77
CA SER A 35 -9.63 12.13 -7.08
C SER A 35 -9.86 12.22 -8.59
N HIS A 36 -11.13 12.10 -9.04
CA HIS A 36 -11.48 12.11 -10.47
C HIS A 36 -10.92 13.32 -11.22
N LYS A 37 -10.79 14.48 -10.56
CA LYS A 37 -10.20 15.71 -11.13
C LYS A 37 -8.75 15.55 -11.60
N ARG A 38 -8.03 14.53 -11.09
CA ARG A 38 -6.63 14.22 -11.46
C ARG A 38 -6.53 13.36 -12.70
N GLY A 39 -7.57 12.59 -13.04
CA GLY A 39 -7.55 11.67 -14.18
C GLY A 39 -6.41 10.63 -14.13
N CYS A 40 -5.96 10.24 -12.92
CA CYS A 40 -4.80 9.36 -12.77
C CYS A 40 -5.17 7.88 -13.00
N HIS A 41 -5.17 7.44 -14.26
CA HIS A 41 -5.46 6.04 -14.61
C HIS A 41 -4.50 5.03 -13.98
N GLN A 42 -3.21 5.38 -13.87
CA GLN A 42 -2.21 4.52 -13.22
C GLN A 42 -2.47 4.38 -11.71
N CYS A 43 -2.93 5.45 -11.05
CA CYS A 43 -3.29 5.42 -9.64
C CYS A 43 -4.49 4.49 -9.38
N GLN A 44 -5.50 4.53 -10.26
CA GLN A 44 -6.65 3.63 -10.15
C GLN A 44 -6.22 2.17 -10.31
N ALA A 45 -5.50 1.84 -11.38
CA ALA A 45 -5.04 0.48 -11.64
C ALA A 45 -4.13 -0.04 -10.51
N ALA A 46 -3.21 0.79 -10.02
CA ALA A 46 -2.35 0.44 -8.89
C ALA A 46 -3.15 0.24 -7.59
N SER A 47 -4.19 1.03 -7.35
CA SER A 47 -5.08 0.87 -6.20
C SER A 47 -5.84 -0.45 -6.25
N ASP A 48 -6.30 -0.87 -7.43
CA ASP A 48 -7.01 -2.14 -7.60
C ASP A 48 -6.10 -3.32 -7.26
N GLU A 49 -4.87 -3.34 -7.79
CA GLU A 49 -3.84 -4.34 -7.51
C GLU A 49 -3.40 -4.34 -6.03
N PHE A 50 -3.27 -3.15 -5.43
CA PHE A 50 -2.94 -3.03 -4.01
C PHE A 50 -4.04 -3.59 -3.12
N ASN A 51 -5.30 -3.39 -3.49
CA ASN A 51 -6.44 -3.92 -2.75
C ASN A 51 -6.52 -5.45 -2.85
N VAL A 52 -6.19 -6.04 -4.01
CA VAL A 52 -6.05 -7.50 -4.16
C VAL A 52 -5.06 -8.05 -3.14
N ILE A 53 -3.90 -7.41 -2.96
CA ILE A 53 -2.89 -7.85 -1.98
C ILE A 53 -3.38 -7.69 -0.54
N ALA A 54 -3.96 -6.55 -0.18
CA ALA A 54 -4.44 -6.31 1.18
C ALA A 54 -5.54 -7.32 1.58
N VAL A 55 -6.47 -7.61 0.66
CA VAL A 55 -7.51 -8.64 0.85
C VAL A 55 -6.89 -10.05 0.91
N SER A 56 -5.94 -10.36 0.03
CA SER A 56 -5.27 -11.67 0.04
C SER A 56 -4.54 -11.91 1.36
N TYR A 57 -3.92 -10.88 1.91
CA TYR A 57 -3.28 -10.92 3.22
C TYR A 57 -4.29 -11.11 4.36
N SER A 58 -5.43 -10.42 4.33
CA SER A 58 -6.46 -10.56 5.37
C SER A 58 -7.03 -11.99 5.45
N LEU A 59 -6.95 -12.76 4.36
CA LEU A 59 -7.38 -14.16 4.29
C LEU A 59 -6.36 -15.18 4.80
N LEU A 60 -5.13 -14.77 5.12
CA LEU A 60 -4.13 -15.69 5.69
C LEU A 60 -4.59 -16.19 7.06
N LYS A 61 -4.26 -17.45 7.38
CA LYS A 61 -4.59 -18.04 8.69
C LYS A 61 -3.76 -17.48 9.83
N GLU A 62 -2.53 -17.06 9.51
CA GLU A 62 -1.58 -16.49 10.45
C GLU A 62 -1.14 -15.11 9.94
N HIS A 63 -1.52 -14.07 10.68
CA HIS A 63 -1.10 -12.71 10.39
C HIS A 63 0.19 -12.39 11.16
N LYS A 64 1.25 -12.01 10.44
CA LYS A 64 2.38 -11.29 11.04
C LYS A 64 1.96 -9.85 11.38
N ASN A 65 2.78 -9.09 12.09
CA ASN A 65 2.49 -7.67 12.34
C ASN A 65 2.76 -6.82 11.07
N LEU A 66 1.93 -6.97 10.03
CA LEU A 66 2.01 -6.25 8.76
C LEU A 66 0.67 -5.60 8.45
N PHE A 67 0.69 -4.32 8.09
CA PHE A 67 -0.51 -3.55 7.76
C PHE A 67 -0.36 -2.89 6.39
N PHE A 68 -1.50 -2.59 5.76
CA PHE A 68 -1.58 -1.91 4.47
C PHE A 68 -2.24 -0.56 4.67
N ALA A 69 -1.65 0.50 4.11
CA ALA A 69 -2.12 1.86 4.27
C ALA A 69 -2.12 2.61 2.94
N VAL A 70 -3.00 3.60 2.82
CA VAL A 70 -3.10 4.49 1.67
C VAL A 70 -3.10 5.93 2.15
N ALA A 71 -2.35 6.78 1.47
CA ALA A 71 -2.45 8.23 1.58
C ALA A 71 -2.76 8.82 0.19
N ASP A 72 -3.85 9.58 0.09
CA ASP A 72 -4.25 10.27 -1.13
C ASP A 72 -3.77 11.72 -1.10
N TYR A 73 -3.17 12.18 -2.20
CA TYR A 73 -2.64 13.54 -2.33
C TYR A 73 -3.70 14.62 -2.09
N ASP A 74 -4.93 14.39 -2.55
CA ASP A 74 -6.01 15.35 -2.42
C ASP A 74 -6.67 15.33 -1.04
N GLU A 75 -6.44 14.29 -0.24
CA GLU A 75 -6.82 14.24 1.18
C GLU A 75 -5.80 14.94 2.07
N ASP A 76 -4.51 14.62 1.92
CA ASP A 76 -3.45 15.28 2.70
C ASP A 76 -2.07 15.25 2.01
N SER A 77 -1.79 16.30 1.23
CA SER A 77 -0.51 16.49 0.54
C SER A 77 0.71 16.68 1.47
N LYS A 78 0.53 16.91 2.78
CA LYS A 78 1.67 17.07 3.71
C LYS A 78 2.48 15.79 3.83
N ILE A 79 1.83 14.62 3.73
CA ILE A 79 2.49 13.31 3.76
C ILE A 79 3.50 13.19 2.60
N PHE A 80 3.11 13.64 1.41
CA PHE A 80 3.94 13.60 0.20
C PHE A 80 5.15 14.52 0.33
N THR A 81 4.94 15.70 0.92
CA THR A 81 6.03 16.65 1.19
C THR A 81 7.01 16.08 2.21
N ASP A 82 6.54 15.48 3.30
CA ASP A 82 7.37 14.88 4.34
C ASP A 82 8.20 13.69 3.82
N LEU A 83 7.62 12.89 2.91
CA LEU A 83 8.29 11.76 2.26
C LEU A 83 9.10 12.14 1.02
N ASN A 84 9.16 13.42 0.68
CA ASN A 84 9.81 13.95 -0.52
C ASN A 84 9.38 13.23 -1.81
N GLN A 85 8.07 12.97 -1.94
CA GLN A 85 7.48 12.32 -3.11
C GLN A 85 6.71 13.34 -3.95
N ASN A 86 7.07 13.43 -5.23
CA ASN A 86 6.43 14.29 -6.23
C ASN A 86 5.79 13.51 -7.38
N THR A 87 5.73 12.19 -7.27
CA THR A 87 5.11 11.27 -8.23
C THR A 87 4.11 10.35 -7.53
N VAL A 88 3.21 9.78 -8.31
CA VAL A 88 2.26 8.74 -7.91
C VAL A 88 1.99 7.78 -9.07
N PRO A 89 1.63 6.50 -8.81
CA PRO A 89 1.61 5.85 -7.50
C PRO A 89 3.02 5.52 -6.97
N VAL A 90 3.21 5.55 -5.65
CA VAL A 90 4.46 5.15 -4.98
C VAL A 90 4.14 4.15 -3.88
N PHE A 91 4.96 3.10 -3.73
CA PHE A 91 4.83 2.13 -2.65
C PHE A 91 6.08 2.13 -1.76
N ILE A 92 5.86 2.20 -0.45
CA ILE A 92 6.92 2.33 0.54
C ILE A 92 6.70 1.31 1.66
N HIS A 93 7.75 0.58 2.02
CA HIS A 93 7.78 -0.24 3.21
C HIS A 93 8.27 0.60 4.40
N PHE A 94 7.44 0.73 5.42
CA PHE A 94 7.84 1.25 6.72
C PHE A 94 8.22 0.08 7.62
N PRO A 95 9.51 -0.08 7.95
CA PRO A 95 9.94 -1.14 8.87
C PRO A 95 9.41 -0.88 10.29
N PRO A 96 9.44 -1.90 11.17
CA PRO A 96 9.02 -1.76 12.57
C PRO A 96 9.87 -0.78 13.36
N THR A 97 11.11 -0.54 12.93
CA THR A 97 12.04 0.37 13.61
C THR A 97 12.77 1.23 12.61
N GLY A 98 12.96 2.50 12.96
CA GLY A 98 13.60 3.50 12.11
C GLY A 98 12.70 3.99 10.97
N SER A 99 13.26 4.89 10.17
CA SER A 99 12.62 5.45 8.97
C SER A 99 12.90 4.59 7.73
N PRO A 100 12.00 4.58 6.74
CA PRO A 100 12.24 3.94 5.44
C PRO A 100 13.53 4.43 4.77
N ARG A 101 14.22 3.53 4.08
CA ARG A 101 15.39 3.85 3.24
C ARG A 101 15.05 3.66 1.77
N GLU A 102 15.98 4.03 0.89
CA GLU A 102 15.82 3.84 -0.57
C GLU A 102 15.45 2.39 -0.94
N ALA A 103 16.07 1.40 -0.30
CA ALA A 103 15.74 0.01 -0.54
C ALA A 103 14.27 -0.33 -0.21
N ASP A 104 13.64 0.41 0.70
CA ASP A 104 12.24 0.25 1.10
C ASP A 104 11.26 0.95 0.16
N MET A 105 11.74 1.57 -0.91
CA MET A 105 10.91 2.06 -2.01
C MET A 105 10.76 0.96 -3.06
N PHE A 106 9.55 0.76 -3.55
CA PHE A 106 9.30 -0.16 -4.66
C PHE A 106 9.56 0.53 -6.01
N ASP A 107 10.41 -0.05 -6.84
CA ASP A 107 10.70 0.47 -8.18
C ASP A 107 9.59 0.05 -9.17
N VAL A 108 8.54 0.86 -9.23
CA VAL A 108 7.41 0.68 -10.14
C VAL A 108 7.85 0.73 -11.61
N SER A 109 8.84 1.57 -11.95
CA SER A 109 9.30 1.75 -13.33
C SER A 109 9.93 0.48 -13.90
N ARG A 110 10.63 -0.28 -13.06
CA ARG A 110 11.31 -1.52 -13.43
C ARG A 110 10.39 -2.74 -13.34
N ASN A 111 9.49 -2.79 -12.36
CA ASN A 111 8.76 -4.01 -12.02
C ASN A 111 7.27 -3.99 -12.40
N GLY A 112 6.71 -2.83 -12.75
CA GLY A 112 5.26 -2.64 -12.77
C GLY A 112 4.67 -2.68 -11.36
N PHE A 113 3.33 -2.65 -11.24
CA PHE A 113 2.63 -2.59 -9.96
C PHE A 113 1.53 -3.66 -9.79
N ASN A 114 1.60 -4.74 -10.55
CA ASN A 114 0.65 -5.85 -10.37
C ASN A 114 0.85 -6.51 -8.99
N ALA A 115 -0.20 -7.19 -8.53
CA ALA A 115 -0.24 -7.85 -7.24
C ALA A 115 0.94 -8.84 -7.09
N GLU A 116 1.29 -9.62 -8.11
CA GLU A 116 2.40 -10.57 -8.03
C GLU A 116 3.75 -9.89 -7.75
N ALA A 117 4.04 -8.76 -8.41
CA ALA A 117 5.27 -8.00 -8.22
C ALA A 117 5.32 -7.37 -6.81
N LEU A 118 4.20 -6.81 -6.35
CA LEU A 118 4.06 -6.27 -5.01
C LEU A 118 4.23 -7.36 -3.94
N ALA A 119 3.59 -8.52 -4.12
CA ALA A 119 3.72 -9.67 -3.21
C ALA A 119 5.17 -10.14 -3.08
N LYS A 120 5.89 -10.26 -4.19
CA LYS A 120 7.30 -10.63 -4.21
C LYS A 120 8.16 -9.62 -3.45
N TRP A 121 7.94 -8.32 -3.68
CA TRP A 121 8.66 -7.28 -2.98
C TRP A 121 8.33 -7.24 -1.47
N ILE A 122 7.06 -7.39 -1.10
CA ILE A 122 6.62 -7.49 0.30
C ILE A 122 7.30 -8.67 1.00
N PHE A 123 7.37 -9.83 0.35
CA PHE A 123 8.11 -10.99 0.87
C PHE A 123 9.58 -10.64 1.12
N MET A 124 10.26 -9.98 0.17
CA MET A 124 11.64 -9.56 0.34
C MET A 124 11.85 -8.58 1.51
N LYS A 125 10.82 -7.82 1.89
CA LYS A 125 10.89 -6.82 2.98
C LYS A 125 10.48 -7.32 4.35
N THR A 126 9.56 -8.27 4.38
CA THR A 126 8.84 -8.64 5.61
C THR A 126 8.88 -10.13 5.91
N ASP A 127 9.40 -10.95 4.99
CA ASP A 127 9.31 -12.41 5.04
C ASP A 127 7.84 -12.91 5.14
N VAL A 128 6.87 -12.08 4.73
CA VAL A 128 5.45 -12.45 4.62
C VAL A 128 5.19 -12.89 3.19
N ASN A 129 4.80 -14.15 3.03
CA ASN A 129 4.39 -14.68 1.75
C ASN A 129 2.88 -14.47 1.54
N VAL A 130 2.52 -13.44 0.78
CA VAL A 130 1.14 -13.19 0.35
C VAL A 130 0.95 -13.79 -1.04
N ILE A 131 0.02 -14.72 -1.19
CA ILE A 131 -0.35 -15.26 -2.49
C ILE A 131 -1.55 -14.46 -2.99
N PRO A 132 -1.42 -13.65 -4.07
CA PRO A 132 -2.54 -12.90 -4.61
C PRO A 132 -3.69 -13.85 -4.95
N GLN A 133 -4.77 -13.77 -4.20
CA GLN A 133 -6.00 -14.48 -4.48
C GLN A 133 -6.81 -13.59 -5.42
N LEU A 134 -6.57 -13.76 -6.71
CA LEU A 134 -7.45 -13.29 -7.79
C LEU A 134 -8.78 -14.04 -7.68
N SER A 135 -9.52 -13.83 -6.59
CA SER A 135 -10.75 -14.53 -6.28
C SER A 135 -11.81 -14.06 -7.28
N ARG A 136 -11.85 -14.64 -8.48
CA ARG A 136 -13.03 -14.81 -9.34
C ARG A 136 -14.03 -13.63 -9.43
N VAL A 137 -13.61 -12.36 -9.34
CA VAL A 137 -14.56 -11.24 -9.54
C VAL A 137 -15.07 -11.24 -10.99
N ILE A 138 -14.28 -11.74 -11.93
CA ILE A 138 -14.63 -11.80 -13.37
C ILE A 138 -15.70 -12.88 -13.69
N LEU A 139 -16.05 -13.79 -12.77
CA LEU A 139 -17.07 -14.83 -13.05
C LEU A 139 -18.48 -14.50 -12.54
N LEU A 140 -18.71 -13.33 -11.93
CA LEU A 140 -20.06 -12.91 -11.49
C LEU A 140 -20.63 -11.73 -12.29
N ASP A 141 -19.84 -11.09 -13.16
CA ASP A 141 -20.31 -9.99 -14.03
C ASP A 141 -20.75 -10.46 -15.43
N THR A 142 -20.86 -11.78 -15.65
CA THR A 142 -21.51 -12.36 -16.83
C THR A 142 -22.72 -13.19 -16.41
N ASN A 143 -23.79 -12.51 -16.00
CA ASN A 143 -25.16 -13.02 -16.16
C ASN A 143 -26.13 -11.85 -16.35
#